data_AF-A0A948JC80-F1
#
_entry.id   AF-A0A948JC80-F1
#
_cell.length_a   1.000
_cell.length_b   1.000
_cell.length_c   1.000
_cell.angle_alpha   90.00
_cell.angle_beta   90.00
_cell.angle_gamma   90.00
#
_symmetry.space_group_name_H-M   'P 1'
#
loop_
_entity.id
_entity.type
_entity.pdbx_description
1 polymer ?
#
loop_
_entity_poly.entity_id
_entity_poly.type
_entity_poly.pdbx_seq_one_letter_code
_entity_poly.pdbx_strand_id
1 'polypeptide(L)' 'MTSNFMRTVHLKTAQQFKEQGHDLQYVVKHFHKVGIPEDEIPELLPLLGFGLGTDPLALRNTSQKD' A
#
# COMPACT_ATOMS: atom_id res chain seq x y z
N MET A 1 -9.32 -13.91 12.03
CA MET A 1 -9.96 -13.44 10.79
C MET A 1 -10.49 -12.05 11.04
N THR A 2 -9.92 -11.05 10.37
CA THR A 2 -10.42 -9.68 10.43
C THR A 2 -11.70 -9.59 9.60
N SER A 3 -12.76 -8.98 10.13
CA SER A 3 -14.01 -8.80 9.36
C SER A 3 -13.76 -7.98 8.08
N ASN A 4 -14.42 -8.33 6.97
CA ASN A 4 -14.33 -7.58 5.70
C ASN A 4 -14.61 -6.07 5.87
N PHE A 5 -15.50 -5.72 6.80
CA PHE A 5 -15.75 -4.32 7.15
C PHE A 5 -14.52 -3.64 7.73
N MET A 6 -13.87 -4.27 8.71
CA MET A 6 -12.64 -3.73 9.34
C MET A 6 -11.51 -3.63 8.32
N ARG A 7 -11.36 -4.63 7.44
CA ARG A 7 -10.38 -4.60 6.34
C ARG A 7 -10.57 -3.37 5.44
N THR A 8 -11.81 -3.06 5.09
CA THR A 8 -12.16 -1.91 4.25
C THR A 8 -11.85 -0.57 4.93
N VAL A 9 -12.17 -0.43 6.23
CA VAL A 9 -11.87 0.78 7.00
C VAL A 9 -10.37 1.03 7.05
N HIS A 10 -9.57 0.01 7.37
CA HIS A 10 -8.12 0.13 7.47
C HIS A 10 -7.45 0.34 6.11
N LEU A 11 -7.99 -0.22 5.03
CA LEU A 11 -7.55 0.09 3.67
C LEU A 11 -7.76 1.56 3.33
N LYS A 12 -8.92 2.13 3.67
CA LYS A 12 -9.18 3.56 3.42
C LYS A 12 -8.23 4.45 4.20
N THR A 13 -7.97 4.14 5.47
CA THR A 13 -6.99 4.87 6.29
C THR A 13 -5.56 4.74 5.72
N ALA A 14 -5.16 3.53 5.30
CA ALA A 14 -3.85 3.31 4.69
C ALA A 14 -3.69 4.04 3.35
N GLN A 15 -4.77 4.14 2.56
CA GLN A 15 -4.79 4.95 1.33
C GLN A 15 -4.52 6.43 1.64
N GLN A 16 -5.15 6.98 2.69
CA GLN A 16 -4.90 8.37 3.12
C GLN A 16 -3.46 8.58 3.58
N PHE A 17 -2.83 7.58 4.20
CA PHE A 17 -1.41 7.67 4.56
C PHE A 17 -0.53 7.79 3.33
N LYS A 18 -0.81 7.00 2.29
CA LYS A 18 -0.10 7.11 1.01
C LYS A 18 -0.27 8.50 0.38
N GLU A 19 -1.48 9.04 0.37
CA GLU A 19 -1.77 10.40 -0.14
C GLU A 19 -1.05 11.50 0.64
N GLN A 20 -0.79 11.27 1.94
CA GLN A 20 0.00 12.16 2.81
C GLN A 20 1.52 12.00 2.64
N GLY A 21 1.97 11.09 1.75
CA GLY A 21 3.39 10.85 1.49
C GLY A 21 4.05 9.87 2.47
N HIS A 22 3.27 9.12 3.27
CA HIS A 22 3.82 8.03 4.07
C HIS A 22 4.23 6.85 3.20
N ASP A 23 5.28 6.16 3.64
CA ASP A 23 5.88 5.05 2.92
C ASP A 23 5.23 3.70 3.26
N LEU A 24 5.69 2.65 2.57
CA LEU A 24 5.24 1.28 2.78
C LEU A 24 5.39 0.83 4.24
N GLN A 25 6.51 1.16 4.90
CA GLN A 25 6.76 0.72 6.27
C GLN A 25 5.75 1.31 7.25
N TYR A 26 5.35 2.57 7.04
CA TYR A 26 4.32 3.21 7.84
C TYR A 26 2.95 2.50 7.69
N VAL A 27 2.59 2.12 6.48
CA VAL A 27 1.34 1.39 6.19
C VAL A 27 1.35 -0.01 6.78
N VAL A 28 2.44 -0.76 6.64
CA VAL A 28 2.61 -2.09 7.26
C VAL A 28 2.51 -2.00 8.79
N LYS A 29 3.15 -1.00 9.39
CA LYS A 29 3.06 -0.74 10.83
C LYS A 29 1.63 -0.43 11.27
N HIS A 30 0.85 0.28 10.46
CA HIS A 30 -0.57 0.49 10.74
C HIS A 30 -1.33 -0.84 10.80
N PHE A 31 -1.15 -1.71 9.79
CA PHE A 31 -1.82 -3.01 9.73
C PHE A 31 -1.48 -3.92 10.91
N HIS A 32 -0.21 -3.97 11.32
CA HIS A 32 0.18 -4.67 12.55
C HIS A 32 -0.51 -4.10 13.79
N LYS A 33 -0.57 -2.76 13.92
CA LYS A 33 -1.18 -2.08 15.07
C LYS A 33 -2.68 -2.41 15.23
N VAL A 34 -3.38 -2.61 14.12
CA VAL A 34 -4.83 -2.88 14.11
C VAL A 34 -5.15 -4.38 14.06
N GLY A 35 -4.13 -5.24 14.15
CA GLY A 35 -4.31 -6.69 14.25
C GLY A 35 -4.62 -7.40 12.92
N ILE A 36 -4.25 -6.83 11.78
CA ILE A 36 -4.30 -7.58 10.51
C ILE A 36 -3.20 -8.65 10.54
N PRO A 37 -3.53 -9.92 10.23
CA PRO A 37 -2.56 -11.01 10.18
C PRO A 37 -1.44 -10.77 9.16
N GLU A 38 -0.23 -11.23 9.49
CA GLU A 38 0.96 -11.05 8.64
C GLU A 38 0.81 -11.70 7.27
N ASP A 39 0.08 -12.82 7.18
CA ASP A 39 -0.26 -13.51 5.93
C ASP A 39 -1.26 -12.74 5.06
N GLU A 40 -2.11 -11.89 5.66
CA GLU A 40 -3.09 -11.08 4.93
C GLU A 40 -2.49 -9.76 4.38
N ILE A 41 -1.41 -9.26 4.98
CA ILE A 41 -0.80 -7.96 4.62
C ILE A 41 -0.29 -7.93 3.17
N PRO A 42 0.45 -8.93 2.66
CA PRO A 42 0.89 -8.98 1.27
C PRO A 42 -0.25 -8.90 0.25
N GLU A 43 -1.46 -9.34 0.60
CA GLU A 43 -2.63 -9.22 -0.27
C GLU A 43 -3.21 -7.80 -0.31
N LEU A 44 -3.01 -7.02 0.75
CA LEU A 44 -3.55 -5.67 0.89
C LEU A 44 -2.66 -4.59 0.26
N LEU A 45 -1.34 -4.79 0.28
CA LEU A 45 -0.38 -3.82 -0.23
C LEU A 45 -0.55 -3.52 -1.74
N PRO A 46 -0.81 -4.50 -2.62
CA PRO A 46 -1.10 -4.23 -4.03
C PRO A 46 -2.35 -3.37 -4.25
N LEU A 47 -3.38 -3.52 -3.40
CA LEU A 47 -4.62 -2.73 -3.49
C LEU A 47 -4.38 -1.24 -3.24
N LEU A 48 -3.35 -0.93 -2.45
CA LEU A 48 -2.89 0.43 -2.17
C LEU A 48 -1.85 0.90 -3.18
N GLY A 49 -1.50 0.08 -4.17
CA GLY A 49 -0.47 0.38 -5.16
C GLY A 49 0.95 0.39 -4.60
N PHE A 50 1.22 -0.40 -3.55
CA PHE A 50 2.58 -0.69 -3.04
C PHE A 50 3.16 -1.99 -3.62
N GLY A 51 2.53 -2.55 -4.67
CA GLY A 51 3.02 -3.75 -5.34
C GLY A 51 4.39 -3.55 -5.99
N LEU A 52 5.19 -4.63 -6.05
CA LEU A 52 6.40 -4.69 -6.87
C LEU A 52 6.01 -4.33 -8.30
N GLY A 53 6.66 -3.31 -8.85
CA GLY A 53 6.34 -2.76 -10.16
C GLY A 53 6.25 -3.83 -11.24
N THR A 54 5.02 -4.19 -11.60
CA THR A 54 4.66 -4.42 -13.00
C THR A 54 3.89 -3.20 -13.47
N ASP A 55 4.50 -2.03 -13.30
CA ASP A 55 4.21 -0.91 -14.18
C ASP A 55 5.30 -0.92 -15.26
N PRO A 56 5.11 -1.61 -16.39
CA PRO A 56 6.06 -1.57 -17.50
C PRO A 56 6.20 -0.17 -18.12
N LEU A 57 5.50 0.86 -17.62
CA LEU A 57 5.53 2.23 -18.14
C LEU A 57 6.29 3.22 -17.24
N ALA A 58 6.72 2.84 -16.04
CA ALA A 58 7.51 3.73 -15.16
C ALA A 58 8.96 3.96 -15.64
N LEU A 59 9.43 3.24 -16.68
CA LEU A 59 10.77 3.41 -17.27
C LEU A 59 10.80 4.36 -18.49
N ARG A 60 9.75 5.15 -18.73
CA ARG A 60 9.75 6.14 -19.82
C ARG A 60 9.44 7.51 -19.25
N ASN A 61 10.43 8.13 -18.59
CA ASN A 61 10.62 9.59 -18.60
C ASN A 61 11.92 10.01 -17.87
N THR A 62 13.04 9.35 -18.19
CA THR A 62 14.38 9.92 -17.90
C THR A 62 15.23 9.90 -19.17
N SER A 63 14.86 10.69 -20.17
CA SER A 63 15.74 11.14 -21.25
C SER A 63 15.04 12.18 -22.11
N GLN A 64 15.17 13.45 -21.74
CA GLN A 64 15.57 14.47 -22.70
C GLN A 64 16.18 15.63 -21.92
N LYS A 65 17.51 15.60 -21.84
CA LYS A 65 18.36 16.70 -21.43
C LYS A 65 19.05 17.18 -22.69
N ASP A 66 19.00 18.50 -22.89
CA ASP A 66 19.61 19.33 -23.95
C ASP A 66 19.11 19.11 -25.40
#